data_AF-A0A4R9EZL1-F1
#
_entry.id   AF-A0A4R9EZL1-F1
#
_cell.length_a   1.000
_cell.length_b   1.000
_cell.length_c   1.000
_cell.angle_alpha   90.00
_cell.angle_beta   90.00
_cell.angle_gamma   90.00
#
_symmetry.space_group_name_H-M   'P 1'
#
loop_
_entity.id
_entity.type
_entity.pdbx_description
1 polymer ?
#
loop_
_entity_poly.entity_id
_entity_poly.type
_entity_poly.pdbx_seq_one_letter_code
_entity_poly.pdbx_strand_id
1 'polypeptide(L)'
;MSTASSAPAAEKKKGAGAMAVMQRIGRSLMLPVAVLPAGALLVRLGNPDMLGRESFPAFVTKIAGFMAAGGNAILDNMALLFAVGIAIGFAKKSDGSTALAAVTGYLVFKNVLATFTDPNLEKIAKVVDGKIVMTEAPVDAKVLGGVVMGIVVALLYQKFYRTKLPDWAGFFGGRRLVPILSAFAGLLLGIVFGYIWPVLGTGLHNFGEWLVGSGAVGAGIFGVANRALIPVGMHHLLNSFPWFQAGSYEGKSGDINRFLAGDPTAGQFMTGFFPIMMFALPAACLAIVHCARPERRKVVGGMMFSLALTAFVTGVTEPIEFTFMFIAPVLYAIHAVLTGVSMALTWALGMKDGFGFSAGAVDFFLNLGIASNPWGLALVGLCFAAVYYVVFRFAITKWNLPTPGRESDEELAELLKAESK
;
A
#
# COMPACT_ATOMS: atom_id res chain seq x y z
N MET A 1 -13.82 -3.49 59.33
CA MET A 1 -14.33 -3.80 57.97
C MET A 1 -14.01 -2.62 57.08
N SER A 2 -13.01 -2.75 56.20
CA SER A 2 -12.62 -1.69 55.25
C SER A 2 -13.39 -1.93 53.94
N THR A 3 -14.31 -1.04 53.61
CA THR A 3 -15.07 -1.08 52.34
C THR A 3 -14.20 -0.49 51.24
N ALA A 4 -13.65 -1.36 50.40
CA ALA A 4 -12.97 -0.96 49.17
C ALA A 4 -13.98 -0.30 48.23
N SER A 5 -13.78 0.99 47.94
CA SER A 5 -14.50 1.71 46.89
C SER A 5 -14.08 1.16 45.54
N SER A 6 -15.01 0.52 44.83
CA SER A 6 -14.81 0.07 43.46
C SER A 6 -14.72 1.28 42.54
N ALA A 7 -13.58 1.46 41.87
CA ALA A 7 -13.41 2.49 40.85
C ALA A 7 -14.48 2.36 39.74
N PRO A 8 -15.00 3.47 39.18
CA PRO A 8 -16.00 3.40 38.13
C PRO A 8 -15.40 2.81 36.85
N ALA A 9 -16.11 1.88 36.23
CA ALA A 9 -15.73 1.31 34.94
C ALA A 9 -15.70 2.43 33.88
N ALA A 10 -14.55 2.60 33.23
CA ALA A 10 -14.37 3.60 32.18
C ALA A 10 -15.38 3.40 31.03
N GLU A 11 -16.18 4.42 30.75
CA GLU A 11 -17.07 4.45 29.60
C GLU A 11 -16.27 4.26 28.30
N LYS A 12 -16.57 3.20 27.55
CA LYS A 12 -16.04 3.01 26.20
C LYS A 12 -16.56 4.13 25.29
N LYS A 13 -15.75 5.17 25.06
CA LYS A 13 -16.00 6.22 24.06
C LYS A 13 -16.33 5.58 22.71
N LYS A 14 -17.50 5.93 22.14
CA LYS A 14 -18.07 5.37 20.90
C LYS A 14 -17.11 5.40 19.68
N GLY A 15 -16.06 6.22 19.68
CA GLY A 15 -15.03 6.27 18.62
C GLY A 15 -13.86 5.29 18.76
N ALA A 16 -13.59 4.74 19.95
CA ALA A 16 -12.44 3.87 20.19
C ALA A 16 -12.55 2.53 19.43
N GLY A 17 -13.79 2.02 19.25
CA GLY A 17 -14.06 0.80 18.51
C GLY A 17 -13.79 0.95 17.01
N ALA A 18 -14.27 2.03 16.40
CA ALA A 18 -14.07 2.31 14.98
C ALA A 18 -12.59 2.53 14.64
N MET A 19 -11.87 3.29 15.48
CA MET A 19 -10.42 3.50 15.30
C MET A 19 -9.63 2.20 15.41
N ALA A 20 -9.96 1.34 16.38
CA ALA A 20 -9.31 0.04 16.52
C ALA A 20 -9.60 -0.89 15.32
N VAL A 21 -10.76 -0.78 14.67
CA VAL A 21 -11.07 -1.51 13.44
C VAL A 21 -10.24 -0.97 12.27
N MET A 22 -10.18 0.35 12.08
CA MET A 22 -9.38 0.98 11.03
C MET A 22 -7.90 0.60 11.14
N GLN A 23 -7.32 0.67 12.35
CA GLN A 23 -5.93 0.26 12.58
C GLN A 23 -5.67 -1.22 12.27
N ARG A 24 -6.62 -2.12 12.61
CA ARG A 24 -6.50 -3.55 12.26
C ARG A 24 -6.55 -3.77 10.75
N ILE A 25 -7.44 -3.07 10.06
CA ILE A 25 -7.51 -3.12 8.59
C ILE A 25 -6.18 -2.63 8.00
N GLY A 26 -5.69 -1.47 8.42
CA GLY A 26 -4.41 -0.91 7.97
C GLY A 26 -3.24 -1.87 8.17
N ARG A 27 -3.09 -2.44 9.38
CA ARG A 27 -2.05 -3.43 9.67
C ARG A 27 -2.19 -4.71 8.83
N SER A 28 -3.41 -5.15 8.57
CA SER A 28 -3.67 -6.36 7.79
C SER A 28 -3.30 -6.22 6.30
N LEU A 29 -3.26 -4.98 5.80
CA LEU A 29 -2.85 -4.66 4.43
C LEU A 29 -1.32 -4.64 4.25
N MET A 30 -0.54 -4.57 5.33
CA MET A 30 0.94 -4.52 5.24
C MET A 30 1.55 -5.84 4.78
N LEU A 31 1.05 -6.97 5.29
CA LEU A 31 1.60 -8.30 4.99
C LEU A 31 1.60 -8.64 3.49
N PRO A 32 0.50 -8.46 2.73
CA PRO A 32 0.52 -8.72 1.29
C PRO A 32 1.29 -7.65 0.50
N VAL A 33 1.36 -6.41 1.00
CA VAL A 33 2.15 -5.35 0.35
C VAL A 33 3.66 -5.64 0.42
N ALA A 34 4.12 -6.29 1.49
CA ALA A 34 5.54 -6.61 1.67
C ALA A 34 6.16 -7.51 0.59
N VAL A 35 5.35 -8.28 -0.15
CA VAL A 35 5.85 -9.15 -1.23
C VAL A 35 5.86 -8.47 -2.61
N LEU A 36 5.18 -7.34 -2.76
CA LEU A 36 5.12 -6.57 -4.00
C LEU A 36 6.50 -6.07 -4.48
N PRO A 37 7.44 -5.57 -3.64
CA PRO A 37 8.76 -5.17 -4.10
C PRO A 37 9.52 -6.29 -4.82
N ALA A 38 9.45 -7.51 -4.29
CA ALA A 38 10.09 -8.65 -4.92
C ALA A 38 9.48 -8.94 -6.30
N GLY A 39 8.15 -8.96 -6.39
CA GLY A 39 7.45 -9.17 -7.65
C GLY A 39 7.78 -8.11 -8.69
N ALA A 40 7.67 -6.83 -8.32
CA ALA A 40 7.88 -5.73 -9.24
C ALA A 40 9.33 -5.59 -9.69
N LEU A 41 10.31 -5.82 -8.80
CA LEU A 41 11.73 -5.83 -9.17
C LEU A 41 12.02 -6.94 -10.19
N LEU A 42 11.50 -8.14 -9.96
CA LEU A 42 11.67 -9.28 -10.86
C LEU A 42 11.05 -9.01 -12.24
N VAL A 43 9.83 -8.46 -12.30
CA VAL A 43 9.21 -8.04 -13.57
C VAL A 43 10.05 -6.99 -14.26
N ARG A 44 10.41 -5.92 -13.54
CA ARG A 44 11.11 -4.78 -14.14
C ARG A 44 12.46 -5.15 -14.73
N LEU A 45 13.25 -5.97 -14.03
CA LEU A 45 14.53 -6.46 -14.51
C LEU A 45 14.37 -7.38 -15.74
N GLY A 46 13.25 -8.09 -15.82
CA GLY A 46 12.91 -8.96 -16.94
C GLY A 46 12.48 -8.25 -18.22
N ASN A 47 12.17 -6.95 -18.18
CA ASN A 47 11.62 -6.22 -19.32
C ASN A 47 12.59 -6.12 -20.52
N PRO A 48 12.06 -5.94 -21.75
CA PRO A 48 12.87 -5.83 -22.98
C PRO A 48 13.84 -4.65 -23.00
N ASP A 49 13.59 -3.60 -22.22
CA ASP A 49 14.48 -2.44 -22.08
C ASP A 49 15.51 -2.62 -20.96
N MET A 50 15.57 -3.79 -20.31
CA MET A 50 16.49 -4.14 -19.21
C MET A 50 17.35 -5.37 -19.54
N LEU A 51 17.27 -6.44 -18.74
CA LEU A 51 18.00 -7.69 -19.03
C LEU A 51 17.38 -8.44 -20.20
N GLY A 52 16.13 -8.14 -20.56
CA GLY A 52 15.41 -8.71 -21.69
C GLY A 52 15.78 -8.11 -23.05
N ARG A 53 16.75 -7.19 -23.12
CA ARG A 53 17.20 -6.57 -24.38
C ARG A 53 17.67 -7.61 -25.37
N GLU A 54 17.13 -7.56 -26.59
CA GLU A 54 17.48 -8.51 -27.67
C GLU A 54 18.98 -8.48 -28.02
N SER A 55 19.66 -7.36 -27.75
CA SER A 55 21.12 -7.23 -27.95
C SER A 55 21.96 -8.01 -26.94
N PHE A 56 21.39 -8.50 -25.85
CA PHE A 56 22.13 -9.27 -24.85
C PHE A 56 22.24 -10.75 -25.25
N PRO A 57 23.26 -11.46 -24.72
CA PRO A 57 23.40 -12.90 -24.98
C PRO A 57 22.14 -13.67 -24.61
N ALA A 58 21.79 -14.69 -25.39
CA ALA A 58 20.56 -15.46 -25.23
C ALA A 58 20.38 -16.06 -23.81
N PHE A 59 21.47 -16.35 -23.10
CA PHE A 59 21.38 -16.83 -21.71
C PHE A 59 20.86 -15.72 -20.76
N VAL A 60 21.23 -14.45 -20.99
CA VAL A 60 20.79 -13.31 -20.19
C VAL A 60 19.32 -13.02 -20.44
N THR A 61 18.90 -12.97 -21.70
CA THR A 61 17.49 -12.73 -22.06
C THR A 61 16.59 -13.88 -21.58
N LYS A 62 17.10 -15.12 -21.55
CA LYS A 62 16.40 -16.26 -20.94
C LYS A 62 16.24 -16.10 -19.41
N ILE A 63 17.28 -15.64 -18.71
CA ILE A 63 17.18 -15.31 -17.27
C ILE A 63 16.16 -14.19 -17.05
N ALA A 64 16.17 -13.15 -17.88
CA ALA A 64 15.19 -12.06 -17.83
C ALA A 64 13.76 -12.59 -17.96
N GLY A 65 13.52 -13.53 -18.88
CA GLY A 65 12.23 -14.23 -19.00
C GLY A 65 11.82 -14.99 -17.73
N PHE A 66 12.75 -15.67 -17.06
CA PHE A 66 12.48 -16.33 -15.77
C PHE A 66 12.14 -15.33 -14.66
N MET A 67 12.85 -14.20 -14.61
CA MET A 67 12.57 -13.13 -13.65
C MET A 67 11.18 -12.54 -13.90
N ALA A 68 10.85 -12.18 -15.14
CA ALA A 68 9.53 -11.68 -15.50
C ALA A 68 8.42 -12.66 -15.14
N ALA A 69 8.59 -13.95 -15.44
CA ALA A 69 7.61 -14.98 -15.10
C ALA A 69 7.40 -15.11 -13.58
N GLY A 70 8.49 -15.13 -12.80
CA GLY A 70 8.42 -15.22 -11.34
C GLY A 70 7.78 -13.98 -10.70
N GLY A 71 8.09 -12.79 -11.21
CA GLY A 71 7.49 -11.54 -10.77
C GLY A 71 5.99 -11.46 -11.09
N ASN A 72 5.60 -11.81 -12.32
CA ASN A 72 4.20 -11.84 -12.74
C ASN A 72 3.38 -12.85 -11.93
N ALA A 73 3.95 -13.98 -11.51
CA ALA A 73 3.24 -14.91 -10.63
C ALA A 73 2.75 -14.26 -9.32
N ILE A 74 3.50 -13.29 -8.77
CA ILE A 74 3.09 -12.52 -7.59
C ILE A 74 2.00 -11.51 -7.96
N LEU A 75 2.21 -10.73 -9.02
CA LEU A 75 1.30 -9.66 -9.43
C LEU A 75 -0.06 -10.19 -9.92
N ASP A 76 -0.07 -11.28 -10.68
CA ASP A 76 -1.28 -11.92 -11.22
C ASP A 76 -2.12 -12.59 -10.12
N ASN A 77 -1.53 -12.87 -8.96
CA ASN A 77 -2.19 -13.46 -7.80
C ASN A 77 -2.36 -12.48 -6.63
N MET A 78 -2.19 -11.19 -6.87
CA MET A 78 -2.19 -10.17 -5.83
C MET A 78 -3.49 -10.17 -5.01
N ALA A 79 -4.64 -10.33 -5.65
CA ALA A 79 -5.92 -10.42 -4.95
C ALA A 79 -6.01 -11.61 -3.96
N LEU A 80 -5.44 -12.77 -4.32
CA LEU A 80 -5.33 -13.93 -3.43
C LEU A 80 -4.40 -13.64 -2.25
N LEU A 81 -3.24 -13.02 -2.52
CA LEU A 81 -2.29 -12.61 -1.47
C LEU A 81 -2.94 -11.64 -0.49
N PHE A 82 -3.72 -10.67 -0.98
CA PHE A 82 -4.50 -9.76 -0.15
C PHE A 82 -5.55 -10.50 0.69
N ALA A 83 -6.27 -11.49 0.12
CA ALA A 83 -7.21 -12.31 0.89
C ALA A 83 -6.54 -13.01 2.07
N VAL A 84 -5.38 -13.64 1.84
CA VAL A 84 -4.60 -14.31 2.89
C VAL A 84 -4.07 -13.31 3.92
N GLY A 85 -3.44 -12.24 3.45
CA GLY A 85 -2.83 -11.22 4.30
C GLY A 85 -3.84 -10.55 5.23
N ILE A 86 -5.00 -10.19 4.69
CA ILE A 86 -6.09 -9.58 5.45
C ILE A 86 -6.72 -10.59 6.41
N ALA A 87 -6.92 -11.84 5.98
CA ALA A 87 -7.46 -12.87 6.86
C ALA A 87 -6.59 -13.08 8.11
N ILE A 88 -5.26 -13.14 7.92
CA ILE A 88 -4.28 -13.29 9.00
C ILE A 88 -4.22 -12.02 9.86
N GLY A 89 -4.07 -10.85 9.25
CA GLY A 89 -3.83 -9.60 9.97
C GLY A 89 -5.07 -9.03 10.67
N PHE A 90 -6.27 -9.27 10.14
CA PHE A 90 -7.52 -8.82 10.74
C PHE A 90 -8.00 -9.76 11.85
N ALA A 91 -7.64 -11.05 11.79
CA ALA A 91 -8.00 -12.00 12.82
C ALA A 91 -7.30 -11.69 14.15
N LYS A 92 -8.05 -11.63 15.26
CA LYS A 92 -7.46 -11.42 16.61
C LYS A 92 -6.43 -12.48 16.99
N LYS A 93 -6.62 -13.69 16.46
CA LYS A 93 -5.70 -14.83 16.50
C LYS A 93 -5.79 -15.51 15.16
N SER A 94 -4.67 -15.95 14.62
CA SER A 94 -4.57 -16.66 13.34
C SER A 94 -3.56 -17.78 13.45
N ASP A 95 -3.71 -18.80 12.61
CA ASP A 95 -2.70 -19.82 12.37
C ASP A 95 -2.75 -20.25 10.89
N GLY A 96 -1.98 -21.27 10.50
CA GLY A 96 -1.94 -21.73 9.11
C GLY A 96 -3.30 -22.11 8.53
N SER A 97 -4.28 -22.51 9.35
CA SER A 97 -5.63 -22.81 8.87
C SER A 97 -6.42 -21.57 8.44
N THR A 98 -6.10 -20.39 8.98
CA THR A 98 -6.67 -19.11 8.55
C THR A 98 -6.26 -18.78 7.11
N ALA A 99 -4.98 -18.99 6.78
CA ALA A 99 -4.45 -18.81 5.43
C ALA A 99 -5.12 -19.78 4.44
N LEU A 100 -5.18 -21.08 4.81
CA LEU A 100 -5.84 -22.09 3.98
C LEU A 100 -7.31 -21.73 3.71
N ALA A 101 -8.04 -21.29 4.74
CA ALA A 101 -9.43 -20.87 4.59
C ALA A 101 -9.60 -19.67 3.65
N ALA A 102 -8.65 -18.72 3.67
CA ALA A 102 -8.66 -17.57 2.78
C ALA A 102 -8.44 -17.97 1.33
N VAL A 103 -7.47 -18.85 1.07
CA VAL A 103 -7.21 -19.40 -0.26
C VAL A 103 -8.44 -20.14 -0.78
N THR A 104 -9.01 -21.06 0.01
CA THR A 104 -10.20 -21.82 -0.38
C THR A 104 -11.38 -20.91 -0.69
N GLY A 105 -11.72 -19.98 0.21
CA GLY A 105 -12.85 -19.08 0.01
C GLY A 105 -12.66 -18.16 -1.19
N TYR A 106 -11.47 -17.58 -1.35
CA TYR A 106 -11.18 -16.67 -2.46
C TYR A 106 -11.20 -17.38 -3.82
N LEU A 107 -10.65 -18.59 -3.93
CA LEU A 107 -10.69 -19.34 -5.18
C LEU A 107 -12.12 -19.70 -5.59
N VAL A 108 -12.97 -20.09 -4.64
CA VAL A 108 -14.40 -20.33 -4.94
C VAL A 108 -15.07 -19.04 -5.37
N PHE A 109 -14.90 -17.95 -4.60
CA PHE A 109 -15.43 -16.62 -4.94
C PHE A 109 -15.03 -16.17 -6.35
N LYS A 110 -13.72 -16.20 -6.66
CA LYS A 110 -13.16 -15.81 -7.96
C LYS A 110 -13.79 -16.60 -9.11
N ASN A 111 -13.83 -17.92 -9.00
CA ASN A 111 -14.33 -18.77 -10.09
C ASN A 111 -15.85 -18.65 -10.27
N VAL A 112 -16.61 -18.49 -9.19
CA VAL A 112 -18.06 -18.24 -9.28
C VAL A 112 -18.32 -16.88 -9.91
N LEU A 113 -17.59 -15.85 -9.49
CA LEU A 113 -17.73 -14.50 -10.04
C LEU A 113 -17.38 -14.46 -11.54
N ALA A 114 -16.35 -15.20 -11.97
CA ALA A 114 -15.96 -15.32 -13.37
C ALA A 114 -16.99 -16.03 -14.28
N THR A 115 -18.09 -16.56 -13.74
CA THR A 115 -19.22 -17.04 -14.56
C THR A 115 -20.09 -15.91 -15.10
N PHE A 116 -19.96 -14.70 -14.55
CA PHE A 116 -20.59 -13.48 -15.02
C PHE A 116 -19.64 -12.72 -15.95
N THR A 117 -20.17 -11.86 -16.81
CA THR A 117 -19.38 -11.00 -17.72
C THR A 117 -19.49 -9.53 -17.36
N ASP A 118 -18.46 -8.75 -17.70
CA ASP A 118 -18.43 -7.30 -17.56
C ASP A 118 -18.26 -6.62 -18.93
N PRO A 119 -19.27 -5.85 -19.40
CA PRO A 119 -19.18 -5.15 -20.67
C PRO A 119 -18.23 -3.94 -20.65
N ASN A 120 -17.80 -3.47 -19.47
CA ASN A 120 -16.87 -2.35 -19.33
C ASN A 120 -15.40 -2.78 -19.46
N LEU A 121 -15.12 -4.08 -19.48
CA LEU A 121 -13.77 -4.61 -19.66
C LEU A 121 -13.46 -4.84 -21.14
N GLU A 122 -12.17 -4.80 -21.48
CA GLU A 122 -11.70 -5.17 -22.82
C GLU A 122 -12.16 -6.58 -23.18
N LYS A 123 -12.74 -6.75 -24.37
CA LYS A 123 -13.20 -8.05 -24.85
C LYS A 123 -12.03 -9.01 -24.98
N ILE A 124 -12.26 -10.27 -24.63
CA ILE A 124 -11.26 -11.32 -24.71
C ILE A 124 -11.52 -12.23 -25.91
N ALA A 125 -10.44 -12.69 -26.53
CA ALA A 125 -10.51 -13.70 -27.57
C ALA A 125 -10.86 -15.06 -26.94
N LYS A 126 -11.94 -15.68 -27.40
CA LYS A 126 -12.36 -17.03 -27.01
C LYS A 126 -12.57 -17.88 -28.25
N VAL A 127 -12.03 -19.09 -28.23
CA VAL A 127 -12.29 -20.06 -29.30
C VAL A 127 -13.67 -20.68 -29.07
N VAL A 128 -14.60 -20.42 -29.98
CA VAL A 128 -15.94 -21.01 -30.00
C VAL A 128 -16.09 -21.71 -31.36
N ASP A 129 -16.34 -23.01 -31.35
CA ASP A 129 -16.47 -23.84 -32.57
C ASP A 129 -15.29 -23.70 -33.55
N GLY A 130 -14.07 -23.64 -33.02
CA GLY A 130 -12.84 -23.53 -33.81
C GLY A 130 -12.58 -22.14 -34.40
N LYS A 131 -13.41 -21.13 -34.09
CA LYS A 131 -13.22 -19.74 -34.52
C LYS A 131 -12.87 -18.85 -33.33
N ILE A 132 -11.98 -17.89 -33.55
CA ILE A 132 -11.66 -16.85 -32.56
C ILE A 132 -12.79 -15.82 -32.59
N VAL A 133 -13.53 -15.71 -31.49
CA VAL A 133 -14.60 -14.73 -31.29
C VAL A 133 -14.25 -13.84 -30.11
N MET A 134 -14.47 -12.54 -30.24
CA MET A 134 -14.31 -11.60 -29.14
C MET A 134 -15.55 -11.61 -28.26
N THR A 135 -15.41 -12.08 -27.02
CA THR A 135 -16.50 -12.14 -26.03
C THR A 135 -16.26 -11.17 -24.89
N GLU A 136 -17.31 -10.80 -24.18
CA GLU A 136 -17.17 -10.02 -22.94
C GLU A 136 -16.26 -10.75 -21.94
N ALA A 137 -15.44 -9.98 -21.24
CA ALA A 137 -14.53 -10.55 -20.26
C ALA A 137 -15.29 -11.01 -19.01
N PRO A 138 -14.82 -12.07 -18.33
CA PRO A 138 -15.32 -12.46 -17.04
C PRO A 138 -15.20 -11.32 -16.02
N VAL A 139 -16.15 -11.24 -15.09
CA VAL A 139 -16.06 -10.33 -13.96
C VAL A 139 -14.84 -10.67 -13.10
N ASP A 140 -14.03 -9.65 -12.79
CA ASP A 140 -12.91 -9.76 -11.86
C ASP A 140 -12.93 -8.62 -10.83
N ALA A 141 -13.18 -8.98 -9.57
CA ALA A 141 -13.16 -8.05 -8.46
C ALA A 141 -11.75 -7.65 -8.01
N LYS A 142 -10.68 -8.20 -8.61
CA LYS A 142 -9.28 -7.89 -8.32
C LYS A 142 -9.00 -7.84 -6.82
N VAL A 143 -8.18 -6.89 -6.37
CA VAL A 143 -7.80 -6.71 -4.96
C VAL A 143 -9.01 -6.51 -4.05
N LEU A 144 -10.09 -5.86 -4.53
CA LEU A 144 -11.32 -5.67 -3.76
C LEU A 144 -11.95 -7.01 -3.36
N GLY A 145 -12.03 -7.96 -4.29
CA GLY A 145 -12.50 -9.32 -4.01
C GLY A 145 -11.65 -10.02 -2.96
N GLY A 146 -10.33 -9.81 -3.02
CA GLY A 146 -9.38 -10.28 -2.02
C GLY A 146 -9.65 -9.71 -0.64
N VAL A 147 -9.84 -8.40 -0.54
CA VAL A 147 -10.14 -7.70 0.73
C VAL A 147 -11.42 -8.22 1.36
N VAL A 148 -12.50 -8.30 0.58
CA VAL A 148 -13.81 -8.77 1.06
C VAL A 148 -13.69 -10.20 1.60
N MET A 149 -13.10 -11.11 0.82
CA MET A 149 -12.94 -12.50 1.24
C MET A 149 -12.01 -12.65 2.45
N GLY A 150 -10.93 -11.86 2.53
CA GLY A 150 -10.04 -11.85 3.69
C GLY A 150 -10.77 -11.45 4.98
N ILE A 151 -11.59 -10.40 4.94
CA ILE A 151 -12.40 -9.97 6.10
C ILE A 151 -13.41 -11.07 6.48
N VAL A 152 -14.13 -11.62 5.50
CA VAL A 152 -15.12 -12.69 5.74
C VAL A 152 -14.46 -13.89 6.40
N VAL A 153 -13.31 -14.34 5.88
CA VAL A 153 -12.55 -15.46 6.46
C VAL A 153 -12.08 -15.15 7.87
N ALA A 154 -11.58 -13.93 8.13
CA ALA A 154 -11.17 -13.55 9.48
C ALA A 154 -12.34 -13.58 10.47
N LEU A 155 -13.54 -13.15 10.05
CA LEU A 155 -14.75 -13.18 10.87
C LEU A 155 -15.24 -14.62 11.10
N LEU A 156 -15.24 -15.46 10.05
CA LEU A 156 -15.57 -16.89 10.17
C LEU A 156 -14.59 -17.60 11.09
N TYR A 157 -13.29 -17.34 10.96
CA TYR A 157 -12.27 -17.92 11.82
C TYR A 157 -12.51 -17.54 13.28
N GLN A 158 -12.66 -16.24 13.59
CA GLN A 158 -12.91 -15.78 14.95
C GLN A 158 -14.15 -16.41 15.60
N LYS A 159 -15.19 -16.66 14.81
CA LYS A 159 -16.46 -17.22 15.28
C LYS A 159 -16.42 -18.74 15.42
N PHE A 160 -15.79 -19.47 14.48
CA PHE A 160 -15.99 -20.91 14.32
C PHE A 160 -14.75 -21.79 14.57
N TYR A 161 -13.55 -21.22 14.75
CA TYR A 161 -12.31 -22.01 14.89
C TYR A 161 -12.27 -23.00 16.08
N ARG A 162 -13.20 -22.90 17.03
CA ARG A 162 -13.34 -23.81 18.19
C ARG A 162 -14.69 -24.52 18.24
N THR A 163 -15.52 -24.40 17.21
CA THR A 163 -16.86 -24.99 17.20
C THR A 163 -16.76 -26.52 17.16
N LYS A 164 -17.45 -27.19 18.08
CA LYS A 164 -17.59 -28.65 18.08
C LYS A 164 -18.81 -29.04 17.26
N LEU A 165 -18.66 -30.06 16.43
CA LEU A 165 -19.74 -30.66 15.65
C LEU A 165 -20.18 -31.98 16.30
N PRO A 166 -21.37 -32.51 15.95
CA PRO A 166 -21.80 -33.85 16.37
C PRO A 166 -20.79 -34.93 15.96
N ASP A 167 -20.78 -36.06 16.65
CA ASP A 167 -19.73 -37.09 16.52
C ASP A 167 -19.53 -37.58 15.07
N TRP A 168 -20.61 -37.76 14.31
CA TRP A 168 -20.55 -38.19 12.91
C TRP A 168 -19.85 -37.15 11.99
N ALA A 169 -19.82 -35.88 12.38
CA ALA A 169 -19.16 -34.78 11.67
C ALA A 169 -17.93 -34.25 12.44
N GLY A 170 -17.49 -34.93 13.50
CA GLY A 170 -16.44 -34.45 14.41
C GLY A 170 -15.11 -34.15 13.72
N PHE A 171 -14.82 -34.86 12.62
CA PHE A 171 -13.64 -34.61 11.78
C PHE A 171 -13.58 -33.17 11.25
N PHE A 172 -14.73 -32.57 10.92
CA PHE A 172 -14.81 -31.22 10.38
C PHE A 172 -14.85 -30.13 11.47
N GLY A 173 -14.82 -30.50 12.75
CA GLY A 173 -14.89 -29.55 13.86
C GLY A 173 -13.66 -28.65 14.02
N GLY A 174 -13.86 -27.54 14.73
CA GLY A 174 -12.84 -26.57 15.09
C GLY A 174 -12.27 -25.85 13.88
N ARG A 175 -10.93 -25.79 13.78
CA ARG A 175 -10.22 -25.06 12.72
C ARG A 175 -10.49 -25.60 11.31
N ARG A 176 -10.78 -26.90 11.20
CA ARG A 176 -11.11 -27.56 9.92
C ARG A 176 -12.46 -27.11 9.35
N LEU A 177 -13.35 -26.60 10.20
CA LEU A 177 -14.65 -26.08 9.78
C LEU A 177 -14.50 -24.78 8.98
N VAL A 178 -13.49 -23.97 9.30
CA VAL A 178 -13.36 -22.61 8.76
C VAL A 178 -13.15 -22.61 7.24
N PRO A 179 -12.23 -23.40 6.65
CA PRO A 179 -12.11 -23.48 5.19
C PRO A 179 -13.41 -23.91 4.49
N ILE A 180 -14.19 -24.81 5.10
CA ILE A 180 -15.47 -25.28 4.54
C ILE A 180 -16.48 -24.14 4.51
N LEU A 181 -16.65 -23.43 5.63
CA LEU A 181 -17.53 -22.27 5.71
C LEU A 181 -17.06 -21.15 4.76
N SER A 182 -15.76 -20.95 4.62
CA SER A 182 -15.20 -19.98 3.68
C SER A 182 -15.53 -20.32 2.22
N ALA A 183 -15.54 -21.61 1.85
CA ALA A 183 -15.95 -22.04 0.52
C ALA A 183 -17.42 -21.69 0.23
N PHE A 184 -18.33 -22.01 1.16
CA PHE A 184 -19.75 -21.65 1.04
C PHE A 184 -19.98 -20.14 1.03
N ALA A 185 -19.25 -19.39 1.87
CA ALA A 185 -19.30 -17.94 1.86
C ALA A 185 -18.79 -17.36 0.53
N GLY A 186 -17.71 -17.91 -0.02
CA GLY A 186 -17.19 -17.54 -1.33
C GLY A 186 -18.18 -17.80 -2.46
N LEU A 187 -18.88 -18.94 -2.44
CA LEU A 187 -19.95 -19.26 -3.38
C LEU A 187 -21.09 -18.23 -3.31
N LEU A 188 -21.63 -18.00 -2.12
CA LEU A 188 -22.72 -17.05 -1.91
C LEU A 188 -22.32 -15.64 -2.35
N LEU A 189 -21.14 -15.17 -1.92
CA LEU A 189 -20.66 -13.84 -2.24
C LEU A 189 -20.32 -13.68 -3.72
N GLY A 190 -19.81 -14.73 -4.38
CA GLY A 190 -19.55 -14.69 -5.83
C GLY A 190 -20.85 -14.49 -6.63
N ILE A 191 -21.92 -15.21 -6.26
CA ILE A 191 -23.25 -15.03 -6.87
C ILE A 191 -23.79 -13.62 -6.62
N VAL A 192 -23.76 -13.18 -5.35
CA VAL A 192 -24.26 -11.85 -4.96
C VAL A 192 -23.48 -10.74 -5.67
N PHE A 193 -22.15 -10.83 -5.70
CA PHE A 193 -21.31 -9.87 -6.41
C PHE A 193 -21.61 -9.89 -7.90
N GLY A 194 -21.75 -11.06 -8.52
CA GLY A 194 -22.06 -11.18 -9.94
C GLY A 194 -23.34 -10.46 -10.35
N TYR A 195 -24.41 -10.60 -9.57
CA TYR A 195 -25.67 -9.90 -9.85
C TYR A 195 -25.62 -8.39 -9.57
N ILE A 196 -24.83 -7.94 -8.60
CA ILE A 196 -24.70 -6.52 -8.28
C ILE A 196 -23.60 -5.85 -9.15
N TRP A 197 -22.75 -6.64 -9.81
CA TRP A 197 -21.60 -6.17 -10.58
C TRP A 197 -21.95 -5.16 -11.68
N PRO A 198 -23.04 -5.28 -12.44
CA PRO A 198 -23.37 -4.26 -13.45
C PRO A 198 -23.45 -2.84 -12.86
N VAL A 199 -23.88 -2.70 -11.61
CA VAL A 199 -23.90 -1.42 -10.90
C VAL A 199 -22.54 -1.12 -10.26
N LEU A 200 -21.96 -2.07 -9.53
CA LEU A 200 -20.70 -1.87 -8.82
C LEU A 200 -19.50 -1.68 -9.76
N GLY A 201 -19.34 -2.56 -10.74
CA GLY A 201 -18.30 -2.52 -11.76
C GLY A 201 -18.35 -1.22 -12.58
N THR A 202 -19.54 -0.83 -13.06
CA THR A 202 -19.72 0.45 -13.77
C THR A 202 -19.40 1.64 -12.86
N GLY A 203 -19.82 1.61 -11.60
CA GLY A 203 -19.47 2.64 -10.62
C GLY A 203 -17.97 2.75 -10.38
N LEU A 204 -17.28 1.62 -10.23
CA LEU A 204 -15.82 1.55 -10.07
C LEU A 204 -15.09 2.01 -11.34
N HIS A 205 -15.56 1.62 -12.52
CA HIS A 205 -15.01 2.07 -13.81
C HIS A 205 -15.10 3.59 -13.94
N ASN A 206 -16.30 4.16 -13.76
CA ASN A 206 -16.52 5.61 -13.84
C ASN A 206 -15.70 6.38 -12.80
N PHE A 207 -15.60 5.84 -11.58
CA PHE A 207 -14.76 6.43 -10.55
C PHE A 207 -13.27 6.36 -10.91
N GLY A 208 -12.82 5.26 -11.52
CA GLY A 208 -11.48 5.10 -12.04
C GLY A 208 -11.15 6.11 -13.14
N GLU A 209 -12.02 6.25 -14.13
CA GLU A 209 -11.88 7.24 -15.21
C GLU A 209 -11.89 8.68 -14.68
N TRP A 210 -12.80 9.00 -13.76
CA TRP A 210 -12.83 10.31 -13.10
C TRP A 210 -11.53 10.58 -12.35
N LEU A 211 -11.01 9.57 -11.64
CA LEU A 211 -9.78 9.70 -10.89
C LEU A 211 -8.59 9.92 -11.83
N VAL A 212 -8.43 9.15 -12.90
CA VAL A 212 -7.39 9.35 -13.92
C VAL A 212 -7.54 10.72 -14.63
N GLY A 213 -8.78 11.17 -14.86
CA GLY A 213 -9.09 12.47 -15.47
C GLY A 213 -8.89 13.67 -14.54
N SER A 214 -8.66 13.46 -13.24
CA SER A 214 -8.59 14.54 -12.23
C SER A 214 -7.32 15.41 -12.32
N GLY A 215 -6.34 14.99 -13.12
CA GLY A 215 -5.11 15.74 -13.41
C GLY A 215 -4.31 16.13 -12.17
N ALA A 216 -3.64 17.29 -12.25
CA ALA A 216 -2.73 17.77 -11.21
C ALA A 216 -3.43 17.99 -9.86
N VAL A 217 -4.67 18.50 -9.89
CA VAL A 217 -5.45 18.74 -8.67
C VAL A 217 -5.75 17.43 -7.96
N GLY A 218 -6.18 16.40 -8.68
CA GLY A 218 -6.45 15.10 -8.07
C GLY A 218 -5.20 14.38 -7.59
N ALA A 219 -4.07 14.49 -8.31
CA ALA A 219 -2.77 14.02 -7.83
C ALA A 219 -2.41 14.68 -6.47
N GLY A 220 -2.63 15.99 -6.37
CA GLY A 220 -2.40 16.72 -5.13
C GLY A 220 -3.30 16.32 -3.97
N ILE A 221 -4.62 16.21 -4.22
CA ILE A 221 -5.58 15.74 -3.21
C ILE A 221 -5.22 14.33 -2.73
N PHE A 222 -4.87 13.44 -3.66
CA PHE A 222 -4.42 12.09 -3.32
C PHE A 222 -3.16 12.12 -2.44
N GLY A 223 -2.17 12.96 -2.76
CA GLY A 223 -0.96 13.12 -1.93
C GLY A 223 -1.27 13.55 -0.50
N VAL A 224 -2.13 14.56 -0.31
CA VAL A 224 -2.55 15.02 1.03
C VAL A 224 -3.29 13.91 1.78
N ALA A 225 -4.28 13.27 1.13
CA ALA A 225 -5.09 12.22 1.74
C ALA A 225 -4.24 11.00 2.11
N ASN A 226 -3.29 10.62 1.26
CA ASN A 226 -2.36 9.53 1.51
C ASN A 226 -1.57 9.76 2.79
N ARG A 227 -0.95 10.95 2.96
CA ARG A 227 -0.23 11.29 4.19
C ARG A 227 -1.19 11.35 5.39
N ALA A 228 -2.33 12.02 5.27
CA ALA A 228 -3.30 12.14 6.37
C ALA A 228 -3.79 10.79 6.94
N LEU A 229 -3.76 9.72 6.16
CA LEU A 229 -4.23 8.38 6.55
C LEU A 229 -3.13 7.44 7.09
N ILE A 230 -1.85 7.82 7.06
CA ILE A 230 -0.75 7.05 7.66
C ILE A 230 -0.92 6.81 9.17
N PRO A 231 -1.32 7.79 10.01
CA PRO A 231 -1.46 7.57 11.45
C PRO A 231 -2.38 6.40 11.84
N VAL A 232 -3.31 6.05 10.94
CA VAL A 232 -4.27 4.96 11.12
C VAL A 232 -4.03 3.78 10.16
N GLY A 233 -2.96 3.82 9.36
CA GLY A 233 -2.61 2.79 8.37
C GLY A 233 -3.57 2.67 7.18
N MET A 234 -4.54 3.59 7.05
CA MET A 234 -5.60 3.51 6.03
C MET A 234 -5.14 3.99 4.64
N HIS A 235 -3.94 4.56 4.55
CA HIS A 235 -3.36 4.98 3.29
C HIS A 235 -3.13 3.79 2.33
N HIS A 236 -2.85 2.58 2.83
CA HIS A 236 -2.79 1.38 1.99
C HIS A 236 -4.14 1.06 1.32
N LEU A 237 -5.26 1.30 2.02
CA LEU A 237 -6.59 1.14 1.43
C LEU A 237 -6.83 2.22 0.37
N LEU A 238 -6.49 3.47 0.68
CA LEU A 238 -6.57 4.57 -0.30
C LEU A 238 -5.77 4.24 -1.56
N ASN A 239 -4.54 3.73 -1.41
CA ASN A 239 -3.64 3.38 -2.51
C ASN A 239 -4.13 2.21 -3.35
N SER A 240 -4.87 1.27 -2.74
CA SER A 240 -5.25 0.02 -3.39
C SER A 240 -6.06 0.19 -4.68
N PHE A 241 -6.85 1.27 -4.77
CA PHE A 241 -7.65 1.54 -5.95
C PHE A 241 -6.85 2.30 -7.03
N PRO A 242 -6.26 3.49 -6.77
CA PRO A 242 -5.49 4.23 -7.78
C PRO A 242 -4.34 3.41 -8.36
N TRP A 243 -3.57 2.72 -7.51
CA TRP A 243 -2.36 2.02 -7.96
C TRP A 243 -2.62 0.70 -8.68
N PHE A 244 -3.71 -0.01 -8.36
CA PHE A 244 -3.94 -1.37 -8.88
C PHE A 244 -5.23 -1.55 -9.70
N GLN A 245 -6.12 -0.56 -9.71
CA GLN A 245 -7.44 -0.68 -10.34
C GLN A 245 -7.82 0.49 -11.25
N ALA A 246 -7.36 1.72 -10.97
CA ALA A 246 -7.78 2.90 -11.73
C ALA A 246 -7.23 2.93 -13.17
N GLY A 247 -8.15 3.11 -14.12
CA GLY A 247 -7.88 3.13 -15.56
C GLY A 247 -7.43 1.78 -16.13
N SER A 248 -7.37 1.71 -17.46
CA SER A 248 -6.89 0.54 -18.20
C SER A 248 -6.00 0.95 -19.38
N TYR A 249 -4.97 0.14 -19.64
CA TYR A 249 -4.11 0.26 -20.80
C TYR A 249 -3.62 -1.13 -21.20
N GLU A 250 -3.96 -1.58 -22.41
CA GLU A 250 -3.56 -2.89 -22.97
C GLU A 250 -3.82 -4.06 -21.98
N GLY A 251 -5.02 -4.12 -21.42
CA GLY A 251 -5.40 -5.14 -20.44
C GLY A 251 -4.73 -5.02 -19.05
N LYS A 252 -3.88 -4.00 -18.81
CA LYS A 252 -3.32 -3.68 -17.49
C LYS A 252 -4.17 -2.61 -16.80
N SER A 253 -4.31 -2.69 -15.49
CA SER A 253 -5.09 -1.70 -14.71
C SER A 253 -4.34 -1.23 -13.48
N GLY A 254 -4.68 -0.01 -13.06
CA GLY A 254 -3.99 0.68 -11.98
C GLY A 254 -2.73 1.39 -12.46
N ASP A 255 -2.45 2.50 -11.81
CA ASP A 255 -1.38 3.43 -12.19
C ASP A 255 0.00 2.74 -12.29
N ILE A 256 0.30 1.79 -11.38
CA ILE A 256 1.56 1.04 -11.38
C ILE A 256 1.69 0.19 -12.65
N ASN A 257 0.71 -0.69 -12.90
CA ASN A 257 0.80 -1.65 -13.99
C ASN A 257 0.72 -0.97 -15.35
N ARG A 258 -0.06 0.12 -15.46
CA ARG A 258 -0.16 0.94 -16.66
C ARG A 258 1.17 1.64 -16.96
N PHE A 259 1.81 2.24 -15.96
CA PHE A 259 3.14 2.86 -16.12
C PHE A 259 4.19 1.83 -16.55
N LEU A 260 4.24 0.67 -15.89
CA LEU A 260 5.17 -0.41 -16.23
C LEU A 260 4.92 -1.01 -17.62
N ALA A 261 3.70 -0.88 -18.16
CA ALA A 261 3.35 -1.25 -19.53
C ALA A 261 3.59 -0.12 -20.56
N GLY A 262 4.09 1.03 -20.13
CA GLY A 262 4.44 2.15 -21.02
C GLY A 262 3.28 3.11 -21.33
N ASP A 263 2.20 3.09 -20.55
CA ASP A 263 1.09 4.04 -20.71
C ASP A 263 1.58 5.49 -20.49
N PRO A 264 1.52 6.37 -21.51
CA PRO A 264 1.97 7.76 -21.38
C PRO A 264 1.06 8.60 -20.47
N THR A 265 -0.10 8.09 -20.05
CA THR A 265 -1.05 8.76 -19.15
C THR A 265 -1.02 8.22 -17.72
N ALA A 266 -0.09 7.32 -17.40
CA ALA A 266 0.12 6.79 -16.06
C ALA A 266 1.21 7.54 -15.27
N GLY A 267 1.29 7.27 -13.97
CA GLY A 267 2.20 7.88 -13.00
C GLY A 267 1.58 8.99 -12.14
N GLN A 268 0.32 9.34 -12.38
CA GLN A 268 -0.37 10.47 -11.73
C GLN A 268 -0.39 10.37 -10.21
N PHE A 269 -0.60 9.17 -9.67
CA PHE A 269 -0.68 8.86 -8.25
C PHE A 269 0.64 8.33 -7.70
N MET A 270 1.76 8.53 -8.43
CA MET A 270 3.05 7.95 -8.12
C MET A 270 4.19 8.98 -8.15
N THR A 271 4.27 9.77 -9.23
CA THR A 271 5.46 10.57 -9.54
C THR A 271 5.85 11.57 -8.44
N GLY A 272 4.88 12.23 -7.81
CA GLY A 272 5.19 13.23 -6.77
C GLY A 272 5.67 12.68 -5.45
N PHE A 273 5.73 11.35 -5.28
CA PHE A 273 6.39 10.77 -4.10
C PHE A 273 7.92 10.83 -4.21
N PHE A 274 8.50 10.78 -5.42
CA PHE A 274 9.96 10.79 -5.61
C PHE A 274 10.63 12.05 -5.01
N PRO A 275 10.15 13.29 -5.27
CA PRO A 275 10.70 14.49 -4.63
C PRO A 275 10.66 14.43 -3.10
N ILE A 276 9.60 13.83 -2.55
CA ILE A 276 9.39 13.76 -1.10
C ILE A 276 10.31 12.73 -0.46
N MET A 277 10.30 11.51 -0.96
CA MET A 277 10.99 10.36 -0.37
C MET A 277 12.50 10.46 -0.56
N MET A 278 12.96 10.87 -1.74
CA MET A 278 14.38 10.94 -2.05
C MET A 278 15.05 12.23 -1.54
N PHE A 279 14.33 13.34 -1.41
CA PHE A 279 14.98 14.63 -1.17
C PHE A 279 14.39 15.37 0.02
N ALA A 280 13.08 15.55 0.05
CA ALA A 280 12.42 16.37 1.05
C ALA A 280 12.54 15.81 2.48
N LEU A 281 12.27 14.52 2.68
CA LEU A 281 12.37 13.87 3.98
C LEU A 281 13.82 13.74 4.47
N PRO A 282 14.81 13.37 3.65
CA PRO A 282 16.22 13.49 4.02
C PRO A 282 16.62 14.91 4.47
N ALA A 283 16.09 15.95 3.81
CA ALA A 283 16.33 17.33 4.22
C ALA A 283 15.62 17.71 5.54
N ALA A 284 14.43 17.17 5.80
CA ALA A 284 13.76 17.28 7.11
C ALA A 284 14.57 16.58 8.22
N CYS A 285 15.13 15.40 7.96
CA CYS A 285 16.06 14.72 8.87
C CYS A 285 17.24 15.64 9.22
N LEU A 286 17.86 16.28 8.22
CA LEU A 286 18.95 17.24 8.46
C LEU A 286 18.50 18.44 9.30
N ALA A 287 17.30 18.98 9.05
CA ALA A 287 16.73 20.05 9.85
C ALA A 287 16.53 19.65 11.32
N ILE A 288 16.04 18.43 11.57
CA ILE A 288 15.88 17.86 12.92
C ILE A 288 17.25 17.78 13.62
N VAL A 289 18.27 17.24 12.94
CA VAL A 289 19.64 17.15 13.49
C VAL A 289 20.18 18.54 13.86
N HIS A 290 20.02 19.54 12.99
CA HIS A 290 20.48 20.89 13.28
C HIS A 290 19.72 21.58 14.41
N CYS A 291 18.46 21.20 14.65
CA CYS A 291 17.65 21.70 15.76
C CYS A 291 17.84 20.93 17.07
N ALA A 292 18.45 19.73 17.05
CA ALA A 292 18.77 18.99 18.26
C ALA A 292 19.78 19.73 19.13
N ARG A 293 19.71 19.47 20.44
CA ARG A 293 20.66 20.02 21.41
C ARG A 293 22.09 19.56 21.10
N PRO A 294 23.13 20.39 21.34
CA PRO A 294 24.52 20.08 20.99
C PRO A 294 24.99 18.70 21.48
N GLU A 295 24.62 18.34 22.71
CA GLU A 295 24.97 17.08 23.37
C GLU A 295 24.27 15.84 22.78
N ARG A 296 23.11 16.02 22.13
CA ARG A 296 22.33 14.93 21.49
C ARG A 296 22.59 14.81 20.00
N ARG A 297 23.16 15.83 19.36
CA ARG A 297 23.35 15.89 17.89
C ARG A 297 24.04 14.67 17.29
N LYS A 298 24.99 14.07 18.00
CA LYS A 298 25.70 12.88 17.48
C LYS A 298 24.78 11.66 17.39
N VAL A 299 23.99 11.41 18.44
CA VAL A 299 23.04 10.29 18.50
C VAL A 299 21.90 10.51 17.52
N VAL A 300 21.29 11.70 17.54
CA VAL A 300 20.21 12.07 16.62
C VAL A 300 20.71 12.09 15.17
N GLY A 301 21.93 12.56 14.93
CA GLY A 301 22.59 12.55 13.62
C GLY A 301 22.71 11.15 13.03
N GLY A 302 23.21 10.19 13.82
CA GLY A 302 23.31 8.79 13.39
C GLY A 302 21.93 8.19 13.07
N MET A 303 20.95 8.40 13.95
CA MET A 303 19.58 7.94 13.75
C MET A 303 18.96 8.53 12.48
N MET A 304 18.93 9.86 12.37
CA MET A 304 18.33 10.58 11.25
C MET A 304 19.01 10.26 9.92
N PHE A 305 20.33 10.08 9.89
CA PHE A 305 21.06 9.66 8.70
C PHE A 305 20.62 8.27 8.24
N SER A 306 20.54 7.30 9.15
CA SER A 306 20.08 5.94 8.80
C SER A 306 18.65 5.96 8.24
N LEU A 307 17.74 6.70 8.89
CA LEU A 307 16.35 6.79 8.42
C LEU A 307 16.26 7.49 7.06
N ALA A 308 17.01 8.59 6.86
CA ALA A 308 17.09 9.30 5.59
C ALA A 308 17.62 8.41 4.47
N LEU A 309 18.64 7.59 4.74
CA LEU A 309 19.18 6.65 3.76
C LEU A 309 18.16 5.59 3.39
N THR A 310 17.42 5.05 4.36
CA THR A 310 16.33 4.10 4.09
C THR A 310 15.26 4.74 3.20
N ALA A 311 14.77 5.94 3.51
CA ALA A 311 13.79 6.64 2.69
C ALA A 311 14.33 6.96 1.28
N PHE A 312 15.57 7.43 1.18
CA PHE A 312 16.20 7.72 -0.11
C PHE A 312 16.30 6.48 -1.00
N VAL A 313 16.83 5.37 -0.47
CA VAL A 313 17.09 4.17 -1.27
C VAL A 313 15.79 3.44 -1.60
N THR A 314 14.93 3.25 -0.59
CA THR A 314 13.79 2.32 -0.69
C THR A 314 12.44 3.00 -0.80
N GLY A 315 12.34 4.30 -0.52
CA GLY A 315 11.07 5.03 -0.45
C GLY A 315 10.25 4.77 0.81
N VAL A 316 10.76 4.04 1.80
CA VAL A 316 10.05 3.80 3.09
C VAL A 316 10.19 5.03 3.99
N THR A 317 9.08 5.67 4.33
CA THR A 317 9.06 6.97 5.03
C THR A 317 8.57 6.90 6.47
N GLU A 318 7.82 5.85 6.80
CA GLU A 318 7.13 5.69 8.08
C GLU A 318 8.08 5.85 9.27
N PRO A 319 9.30 5.27 9.28
CA PRO A 319 10.23 5.46 10.38
C PRO A 319 10.61 6.93 10.63
N ILE A 320 10.70 7.76 9.58
CA ILE A 320 10.98 9.20 9.71
C ILE A 320 9.72 9.91 10.22
N GLU A 321 8.57 9.68 9.58
CA GLU A 321 7.31 10.34 9.91
C GLU A 321 6.90 10.07 11.37
N PHE A 322 7.13 8.85 11.85
CA PHE A 322 6.80 8.45 13.22
C PHE A 322 7.62 9.20 14.27
N THR A 323 8.78 9.75 13.90
CA THR A 323 9.61 10.54 14.81
C THR A 323 9.02 11.92 15.13
N PHE A 324 8.04 12.42 14.35
CA PHE A 324 7.46 13.74 14.60
C PHE A 324 5.92 13.78 14.49
N MET A 325 5.26 12.79 13.89
CA MET A 325 3.82 12.88 13.61
C MET A 325 2.93 13.04 14.85
N PHE A 326 3.29 12.39 15.96
CA PHE A 326 2.49 12.41 17.20
C PHE A 326 2.93 13.52 18.16
N ILE A 327 4.20 13.88 18.13
CA ILE A 327 4.80 14.88 19.03
C ILE A 327 4.78 16.30 18.43
N ALA A 328 4.74 16.42 17.11
CA ALA A 328 4.66 17.66 16.36
C ALA A 328 3.64 17.57 15.19
N PRO A 329 2.33 17.46 15.48
CA PRO A 329 1.30 17.28 14.44
C PRO A 329 1.28 18.39 13.37
N VAL A 330 1.71 19.61 13.73
CA VAL A 330 1.83 20.74 12.80
C VAL A 330 2.87 20.44 11.72
N LEU A 331 4.03 19.87 12.06
CA LEU A 331 5.03 19.45 11.06
C LEU A 331 4.47 18.37 10.14
N TYR A 332 3.63 17.49 10.69
CA TYR A 332 2.98 16.44 9.91
C TYR A 332 1.94 17.00 8.93
N ALA A 333 1.15 17.98 9.35
CA ALA A 333 0.22 18.66 8.45
C ALA A 333 0.96 19.39 7.32
N ILE A 334 2.05 20.09 7.64
CA ILE A 334 2.92 20.72 6.63
C ILE A 334 3.47 19.67 5.65
N HIS A 335 3.98 18.55 6.16
CA HIS A 335 4.46 17.44 5.35
C HIS A 335 3.38 16.93 4.40
N ALA A 336 2.15 16.69 4.91
CA ALA A 336 1.04 16.22 4.11
C ALA A 336 0.65 17.18 2.97
N VAL A 337 0.57 18.48 3.27
CA VAL A 337 0.26 19.52 2.28
C VAL A 337 1.36 19.59 1.22
N LEU A 338 2.63 19.62 1.63
CA LEU A 338 3.74 19.71 0.69
C LEU A 338 3.88 18.45 -0.18
N THR A 339 3.53 17.27 0.33
CA THR A 339 3.40 16.06 -0.51
C THR A 339 2.33 16.24 -1.57
N GLY A 340 1.15 16.76 -1.22
CA GLY A 340 0.13 17.10 -2.20
C GLY A 340 0.60 18.12 -3.25
N VAL A 341 1.32 19.17 -2.82
CA VAL A 341 1.90 20.15 -3.75
C VAL A 341 2.90 19.48 -4.69
N SER A 342 3.73 18.57 -4.18
CA SER A 342 4.69 17.83 -5.00
C SER A 342 3.99 17.00 -6.08
N MET A 343 2.97 16.23 -5.69
CA MET A 343 2.15 15.43 -6.60
C MET A 343 1.46 16.27 -7.68
N ALA A 344 0.85 17.39 -7.32
CA ALA A 344 0.23 18.28 -8.27
C ALA A 344 1.26 18.91 -9.23
N LEU A 345 2.39 19.39 -8.70
CA LEU A 345 3.41 20.08 -9.46
C LEU A 345 4.10 19.16 -10.46
N THR A 346 4.55 17.97 -10.04
CA THR A 346 5.25 17.04 -10.93
C THR A 346 4.36 16.61 -12.09
N TRP A 347 3.07 16.36 -11.81
CA TRP A 347 2.10 16.03 -12.84
C TRP A 347 1.83 17.20 -13.78
N ALA A 348 1.64 18.41 -13.25
CA ALA A 348 1.43 19.62 -14.05
C ALA A 348 2.62 19.95 -14.97
N LEU A 349 3.84 19.64 -14.54
CA LEU A 349 5.08 19.80 -15.32
C LEU A 349 5.32 18.64 -16.31
N GLY A 350 4.39 17.68 -16.41
CA GLY A 350 4.50 16.55 -17.33
C GLY A 350 5.60 15.55 -16.98
N MET A 351 6.11 15.59 -15.75
CA MET A 351 7.05 14.59 -15.24
C MET A 351 6.30 13.31 -14.93
N LYS A 352 6.88 12.16 -15.29
CA LYS A 352 6.26 10.85 -15.06
C LYS A 352 7.33 9.86 -14.65
N ASP A 353 7.14 9.28 -13.50
CA ASP A 353 7.88 8.13 -13.02
C ASP A 353 6.97 7.26 -12.17
N GLY A 354 7.31 5.98 -12.07
CA GLY A 354 6.55 4.98 -11.34
C GLY A 354 7.47 4.11 -10.47
N PHE A 355 6.86 3.20 -9.71
CA PHE A 355 7.53 2.34 -8.76
C PHE A 355 6.76 1.03 -8.61
N GLY A 356 7.50 -0.02 -8.29
CA GLY A 356 6.98 -1.33 -7.93
C GLY A 356 6.65 -1.51 -6.46
N PHE A 357 7.33 -0.74 -5.60
CA PHE A 357 7.16 -0.78 -4.15
C PHE A 357 6.94 0.60 -3.55
N SER A 358 7.89 1.51 -3.76
CA SER A 358 7.81 2.88 -3.27
C SER A 358 8.71 3.79 -4.10
N ALA A 359 8.60 5.11 -3.94
CA ALA A 359 9.30 6.09 -4.78
C ALA A 359 10.75 6.36 -4.33
N GLY A 360 11.53 5.29 -4.12
CA GLY A 360 12.94 5.35 -3.75
C GLY A 360 13.87 5.45 -4.96
N ALA A 361 15.16 5.67 -4.69
CA ALA A 361 16.21 5.74 -5.70
C ALA A 361 16.28 4.47 -6.56
N VAL A 362 16.02 3.30 -5.97
CA VAL A 362 15.99 2.03 -6.72
C VAL A 362 14.96 2.09 -7.84
N ASP A 363 13.71 2.43 -7.54
CA ASP A 363 12.65 2.54 -8.53
C ASP A 363 12.92 3.65 -9.55
N PHE A 364 13.43 4.81 -9.10
CA PHE A 364 13.80 5.94 -9.97
C PHE A 364 14.82 5.52 -11.04
N PHE A 365 15.91 4.87 -10.61
CA PHE A 365 16.97 4.43 -11.52
C PHE A 365 16.53 3.27 -12.41
N LEU A 366 15.72 2.35 -11.89
CA LEU A 366 15.15 1.27 -12.69
C LEU A 366 14.21 1.79 -13.77
N ASN A 367 13.53 2.91 -13.56
CA ASN A 367 12.52 3.40 -14.51
C ASN A 367 13.01 4.48 -15.47
N LEU A 368 14.30 4.85 -15.44
CA LEU A 368 14.88 5.85 -16.37
C LEU A 368 14.59 5.58 -17.85
N GLY A 369 14.46 4.32 -18.28
CA GLY A 369 14.17 3.96 -19.66
C GLY A 369 12.72 4.21 -20.12
N ILE A 370 11.79 4.35 -19.17
CA ILE A 370 10.34 4.52 -19.42
C ILE A 370 9.77 5.81 -18.78
N ALA A 371 10.53 6.48 -17.92
CA ALA A 371 10.15 7.73 -17.27
C ALA A 371 10.15 8.92 -18.24
N SER A 372 9.27 9.90 -17.98
CA SER A 372 9.22 11.19 -18.68
C SER A 372 9.85 12.28 -17.81
N ASN A 373 10.90 12.92 -18.33
CA ASN A 373 11.65 13.98 -17.63
C ASN A 373 12.13 13.61 -16.20
N PRO A 374 12.83 12.46 -16.01
CA PRO A 374 13.28 12.03 -14.68
C PRO A 374 14.29 12.98 -14.03
N TRP A 375 15.14 13.66 -14.82
CA TRP A 375 16.09 14.63 -14.27
C TRP A 375 15.42 15.93 -13.82
N GLY A 376 14.36 16.36 -14.51
CA GLY A 376 13.49 17.43 -14.02
C GLY A 376 12.80 17.05 -12.71
N LEU A 377 12.39 15.80 -12.56
CA LEU A 377 11.82 15.26 -11.31
C LEU A 377 12.84 15.32 -10.16
N ALA A 378 14.09 14.92 -10.40
CA ALA A 378 15.17 15.04 -9.42
C ALA A 378 15.47 16.51 -9.05
N LEU A 379 15.43 17.42 -10.03
CA LEU A 379 15.60 18.86 -9.77
C LEU A 379 14.48 19.42 -8.88
N VAL A 380 13.22 19.07 -9.17
CA VAL A 380 12.08 19.40 -8.31
C VAL A 380 12.29 18.82 -6.91
N GLY A 381 12.80 17.59 -6.81
CA GLY A 381 13.26 16.99 -5.56
C GLY A 381 14.22 17.86 -4.77
N LEU A 382 15.30 18.35 -5.41
CA LEU A 382 16.26 19.25 -4.76
C LEU A 382 15.63 20.57 -4.32
N CYS A 383 14.70 21.13 -5.09
CA CYS A 383 13.92 22.29 -4.67
C CYS A 383 13.07 21.98 -3.43
N PHE A 384 12.40 20.82 -3.40
CA PHE A 384 11.65 20.36 -2.23
C PHE A 384 12.54 20.11 -1.02
N ALA A 385 13.77 19.61 -1.19
CA ALA A 385 14.75 19.50 -0.10
C ALA A 385 15.05 20.86 0.52
N ALA A 386 15.31 21.89 -0.29
CA ALA A 386 15.54 23.25 0.21
C ALA A 386 14.32 23.79 0.97
N VAL A 387 13.12 23.64 0.39
CA VAL A 387 11.86 24.06 1.03
C VAL A 387 11.65 23.32 2.35
N TYR A 388 11.79 22.00 2.38
CA TYR A 388 11.61 21.20 3.59
C TYR A 388 12.60 21.58 4.67
N TYR A 389 13.88 21.71 4.34
CA TYR A 389 14.89 22.09 5.32
C TYR A 389 14.55 23.43 5.98
N VAL A 390 14.22 24.45 5.18
CA VAL A 390 13.89 25.79 5.68
C VAL A 390 12.61 25.77 6.51
N VAL A 391 11.53 25.17 5.99
CA VAL A 391 10.23 25.13 6.65
C VAL A 391 10.27 24.33 7.95
N PHE A 392 10.89 23.15 7.95
CA PHE A 392 11.03 22.33 9.16
C PHE A 392 11.88 23.06 10.20
N ARG A 393 13.05 23.58 9.82
CA ARG A 393 13.92 24.30 10.75
C ARG A 393 13.24 25.53 11.35
N PHE A 394 12.52 26.29 10.52
CA PHE A 394 11.75 27.44 10.97
C PHE A 394 10.63 27.01 11.93
N ALA A 395 9.81 26.03 11.57
CA ALA A 395 8.70 25.55 12.40
C ALA A 395 9.19 25.01 13.75
N ILE A 396 10.24 24.18 13.75
CA ILE A 396 10.82 23.58 14.96
C ILE A 396 11.31 24.67 15.91
N THR A 397 12.03 25.66 15.40
CA THR A 397 12.63 26.73 16.23
C THR A 397 11.60 27.78 16.65
N LYS A 398 10.69 28.17 15.76
CA LYS A 398 9.67 29.21 16.02
C LYS A 398 8.62 28.77 17.03
N TRP A 399 8.18 27.51 16.95
CA TRP A 399 7.15 26.97 17.85
C TRP A 399 7.71 26.06 18.94
N ASN A 400 9.05 26.00 19.05
CA ASN A 400 9.75 25.15 20.00
C ASN A 400 9.25 23.71 20.02
N LEU A 401 9.14 23.09 18.84
CA LEU A 401 8.56 21.76 18.70
C LEU A 401 9.50 20.69 19.30
N PRO A 402 8.97 19.69 20.02
CA PRO A 402 9.76 18.67 20.71
C PRO A 402 10.22 17.56 19.75
N THR A 403 10.95 17.90 18.69
CA THR A 403 11.53 16.90 17.77
C THR A 403 12.65 16.09 18.45
N PRO A 404 13.04 14.92 17.93
CA PRO A 404 14.13 14.13 18.52
C PRO A 404 15.39 14.94 18.82
N GLY A 405 15.93 14.79 20.04
CA GLY A 405 17.06 15.58 20.53
C GLY A 405 16.70 16.94 21.12
N ARG A 406 15.41 17.26 21.28
CA ARG A 406 14.89 18.45 21.96
C ARG A 406 14.00 18.10 23.16
N GLU A 407 14.11 16.87 23.68
CA GLU A 407 13.40 16.40 24.87
C GLU A 407 13.72 17.27 26.09
N SER A 408 12.85 17.30 27.10
CA SER A 408 13.12 18.00 28.36
C SER A 408 14.24 17.32 29.16
N ASP A 409 14.81 18.01 30.16
CA ASP A 409 15.88 17.43 30.99
C ASP A 409 15.37 16.23 31.81
N GLU A 410 14.11 16.27 32.23
CA GLU A 410 13.44 15.17 32.93
C GLU A 410 13.22 13.96 32.00
N GLU A 411 12.72 14.19 30.78
CA GLU A 411 12.55 13.14 29.77
C GLU A 411 13.89 12.50 29.38
N LEU A 412 14.95 13.31 29.29
CA LEU A 412 16.28 12.83 28.98
C LEU A 412 16.83 11.94 30.11
N ALA A 413 16.60 12.30 31.36
CA ALA A 413 16.99 11.50 32.52
C ALA A 413 16.25 10.15 32.56
N GLU A 414 14.98 10.10 32.14
CA GLU A 414 14.23 8.85 32.02
C GLU A 414 14.72 7.96 30.88
N LEU A 415 15.01 8.54 29.70
CA LEU A 415 15.55 7.81 28.56
C LEU A 415 16.92 7.18 28.86
N LEU A 416 17.81 7.93 29.51
CA LEU A 416 19.13 7.43 29.91
C LEU A 416 19.02 6.31 30.97
N LYS A 417 18.04 6.38 31.88
CA LYS A 417 17.76 5.28 32.81
C LYS A 417 17.25 4.04 32.08
N ALA A 418 16.44 4.19 31.05
CA ALA A 418 15.92 3.07 30.25
C ALA A 418 17.03 2.38 29.42
N GLU A 419 17.98 3.15 28.86
CA GLU A 419 19.13 2.61 28.11
C GLU A 419 20.18 1.94 28.99
N SER A 420 20.19 2.22 30.30
CA SER A 420 21.11 1.63 31.28
C SER A 420 20.64 0.28 31.87
N LYS A 421 19.45 -0.19 31.47
CA LYS A 421 18.88 -1.50 31.81
C LYS A 421 18.94 -2.43 30.62
#